data_AF-A0AAV1L8T6-F1
#
_entry.id   AF-A0AAV1L8T6-F1
#
_cell.length_a   1.000
_cell.length_b   1.000
_cell.length_c   1.000
_cell.angle_alpha   90.00
_cell.angle_beta   90.00
_cell.angle_gamma   90.00
#
_symmetry.space_group_name_H-M   'P 1'
#
loop_
_entity.id
_entity.type
_entity.pdbx_description
1 polymer ?
#
loop_
_entity_poly.entity_id
_entity_poly.type
_entity_poly.pdbx_seq_one_letter_code
_entity_poly.pdbx_strand_id
1 'polypeptide(L)'
;MKKFIHALDSRYELPDKNTLKCTLIPKVYENLKNKLEEALAITSYLNITTDMCTSNANKGIQALTCHFINDGILLSPLLKVTKVEGHHNSETMAHVINNILEEYNIHDKIVTIVTDNASVMKETADMLKIRHSP
;
A
#
# COMPACT_ATOMS: atom_id res chain seq x y z
N MET A 1 -28.16 -2.21 17.28
CA MET A 1 -27.42 -3.03 16.30
C MET A 1 -27.50 -4.54 16.59
N LYS A 2 -26.87 -5.07 17.66
CA LYS A 2 -26.87 -6.55 17.93
C LYS A 2 -28.28 -7.18 18.01
N LYS A 3 -29.21 -6.55 18.73
CA LYS A 3 -30.62 -7.01 18.81
C LYS A 3 -31.35 -7.01 17.46
N PHE A 4 -31.03 -6.04 16.60
CA PHE A 4 -31.62 -5.93 15.26
C PHE A 4 -31.08 -7.04 14.35
N ILE A 5 -29.76 -7.28 14.36
CA ILE A 5 -29.13 -8.36 13.60
C ILE A 5 -29.65 -9.72 14.06
N HIS A 6 -29.76 -9.95 15.37
CA HIS A 6 -30.28 -11.20 15.92
C HIS A 6 -31.76 -11.45 15.56
N ALA A 7 -32.56 -10.39 15.41
CA ALA A 7 -33.95 -10.51 14.94
C ALA A 7 -34.04 -10.84 13.44
N LEU A 8 -33.02 -10.50 12.64
CA LEU A 8 -32.95 -10.82 11.21
C LEU A 8 -32.43 -12.24 10.96
N ASP A 9 -31.34 -12.63 11.63
CA ASP A 9 -30.84 -14.01 11.63
C ASP A 9 -30.24 -14.33 13.01
N SER A 10 -30.91 -15.20 13.76
CA SER A 10 -30.51 -15.57 15.12
C SER A 10 -29.24 -16.42 15.17
N ARG A 11 -28.82 -17.01 14.05
CA ARG A 11 -27.60 -17.84 13.94
C ARG A 11 -26.34 -16.99 13.75
N TYR A 12 -26.49 -15.74 13.33
CA TYR A 12 -25.36 -14.86 13.08
C TYR A 12 -25.01 -14.04 14.32
N GLU A 13 -23.89 -14.40 14.94
CA GLU A 13 -23.34 -13.64 16.08
C GLU A 13 -22.47 -12.50 15.57
N LEU A 14 -22.96 -11.26 15.72
CA LEU A 14 -22.18 -10.09 15.33
C LEU A 14 -20.94 -9.95 16.23
N PRO A 15 -19.72 -10.03 15.67
CA PRO A 15 -18.50 -9.81 16.44
C PRO A 15 -18.50 -8.41 17.04
N ASP A 16 -17.96 -8.28 18.25
CA ASP A 16 -17.80 -6.96 18.83
C ASP A 16 -16.62 -6.21 18.18
N LYS A 17 -16.51 -4.93 18.52
CA LYS A 17 -15.46 -4.04 17.99
C LYS A 17 -14.05 -4.56 18.30
N ASN A 18 -13.86 -5.19 19.46
CA ASN A 18 -12.56 -5.72 19.85
C ASN A 18 -12.23 -6.98 19.04
N THR A 19 -13.19 -7.89 18.85
CA THR A 19 -13.03 -9.05 17.97
C THR A 19 -12.68 -8.63 16.54
N LEU A 20 -13.36 -7.62 16.00
CA LEU A 20 -13.05 -7.09 14.66
C LEU A 20 -11.63 -6.52 14.59
N LYS A 21 -11.29 -5.58 15.49
CA LYS A 21 -10.03 -4.85 15.47
C LYS A 21 -8.82 -5.73 15.79
N CYS A 22 -8.93 -6.59 16.78
CA CYS A 22 -7.80 -7.30 17.38
C CYS A 22 -7.66 -8.75 16.90
N THR A 23 -8.65 -9.27 16.16
CA THR A 23 -8.62 -10.67 15.72
C THR A 23 -8.94 -10.82 14.24
N LEU A 24 -10.13 -10.40 13.80
CA LEU A 24 -10.58 -10.67 12.43
C LEU A 24 -9.82 -9.86 11.37
N ILE A 25 -9.70 -8.54 11.57
CA ILE A 25 -8.98 -7.68 10.62
C ILE A 25 -7.48 -8.05 10.54
N PRO A 26 -6.74 -8.21 11.66
CA PRO A 26 -5.35 -8.64 11.60
C PRO A 26 -5.19 -9.99 10.90
N LYS A 27 -6.04 -10.98 11.20
CA LYS A 27 -5.97 -12.30 10.56
C LYS A 27 -6.16 -12.23 9.04
N VAL A 28 -7.12 -11.43 8.57
CA VAL A 28 -7.35 -11.25 7.13
C VAL A 28 -6.19 -10.50 6.49
N TYR A 29 -5.68 -9.46 7.15
CA TYR A 29 -4.53 -8.69 6.68
C TYR A 29 -3.29 -9.56 6.51
N GLU A 30 -2.88 -10.31 7.54
CA GLU A 30 -1.71 -11.20 7.47
C GLU A 30 -1.86 -12.24 6.35
N ASN A 31 -3.04 -12.84 6.21
CA ASN A 31 -3.29 -13.79 5.14
C ASN A 31 -3.20 -13.16 3.74
N LEU A 32 -3.68 -11.92 3.55
CA LEU A 32 -3.56 -11.23 2.28
C LEU A 32 -2.14 -10.74 2.02
N LYS A 33 -1.42 -10.29 3.06
CA LYS A 33 -0.03 -9.87 2.99
C LYS A 33 0.86 -11.04 2.57
N ASN A 34 0.73 -12.20 3.21
CA ASN A 34 1.49 -13.40 2.86
C ASN A 34 1.27 -13.82 1.39
N LYS A 35 0.00 -13.84 0.93
CA LYS A 35 -0.32 -14.13 -0.47
C LYS A 35 0.30 -13.13 -1.45
N LEU A 36 0.33 -11.86 -1.06
CA LEU A 36 0.96 -10.82 -1.85
C LEU A 36 2.48 -11.02 -1.91
N GLU A 37 3.12 -11.28 -0.78
CA GLU A 37 4.56 -11.56 -0.71
C GLU A 37 4.95 -12.80 -1.53
N GLU A 38 4.16 -13.87 -1.48
CA GLU A 38 4.32 -15.07 -2.33
C GLU A 38 4.23 -14.72 -3.83
N ALA A 39 3.23 -13.94 -4.24
CA ALA A 39 3.08 -13.50 -5.63
C ALA A 39 4.23 -12.58 -6.07
N LEU A 40 4.67 -11.66 -5.20
CA LEU A 40 5.79 -10.77 -5.47
C LEU A 40 7.12 -11.53 -5.53
N ALA A 41 7.29 -12.63 -4.79
CA ALA A 41 8.50 -13.44 -4.81
C ALA A 41 8.77 -14.02 -6.21
N ILE A 42 7.74 -14.52 -6.89
CA ILE A 42 7.83 -15.10 -8.25
C ILE A 42 7.73 -14.05 -9.36
N THR A 43 7.29 -12.83 -9.05
CA THR A 43 7.23 -11.73 -10.02
C THR A 43 8.65 -11.23 -10.33
N SER A 44 9.02 -11.16 -11.60
CA SER A 44 10.33 -10.65 -12.03
C SER A 44 10.37 -9.14 -12.18
N TYR A 45 9.27 -8.55 -12.66
CA TYR A 45 9.18 -7.13 -12.98
C TYR A 45 7.82 -6.57 -12.54
N LEU A 46 7.83 -5.39 -11.95
CA LEU A 46 6.63 -4.67 -11.60
C LEU A 46 6.83 -3.16 -11.73
N ASN A 47 5.71 -2.44 -11.84
CA ASN A 47 5.68 -0.99 -11.78
C ASN A 47 5.08 -0.55 -10.45
N ILE A 48 5.36 0.67 -10.02
CA ILE A 48 4.75 1.26 -8.83
C ILE A 48 4.08 2.57 -9.19
N THR A 49 2.94 2.84 -8.54
CA THR A 49 2.33 4.17 -8.49
C THR A 49 2.44 4.68 -7.06
N THR A 50 2.78 5.95 -6.90
CA THR A 50 2.71 6.62 -5.60
C THR A 50 1.87 7.86 -5.72
N ASP A 51 1.03 8.05 -4.71
CA ASP A 51 0.24 9.26 -4.52
C ASP A 51 0.53 9.82 -3.13
N MET A 52 0.67 11.15 -3.05
CA MET A 52 0.94 11.86 -1.81
C MET A 52 -0.17 12.88 -1.61
N CYS A 53 -0.92 12.70 -0.52
CA CYS A 53 -2.01 13.61 -0.19
C CYS A 53 -1.87 14.15 1.23
N THR A 54 -2.38 15.36 1.43
CA THR A 54 -2.55 15.93 2.76
C THR A 54 -3.96 15.62 3.23
N SER A 55 -4.08 14.87 4.32
CA SER A 55 -5.38 14.61 4.95
C SER A 55 -6.03 15.88 5.49
N ASN A 56 -7.34 15.83 5.73
CA ASN A 56 -8.10 16.92 6.37
C ASN A 56 -7.58 17.31 7.77
N ALA A 57 -6.74 16.47 8.38
CA ALA A 57 -6.08 16.74 9.65
C ALA A 57 -4.67 17.35 9.48
N ASN A 58 -4.33 17.87 8.29
CA ASN A 58 -3.01 18.40 7.92
C ASN A 58 -1.86 17.40 8.14
N LYS A 59 -2.12 16.10 7.92
CA LYS A 59 -1.09 15.05 7.95
C LYS A 59 -0.83 14.59 6.52
N GLY A 60 0.44 14.59 6.10
CA GLY A 60 0.85 13.97 4.85
C GLY A 60 0.69 12.46 4.90
N ILE A 61 0.16 11.91 3.82
CA ILE A 61 -0.09 10.48 3.64
C ILE A 61 0.45 10.09 2.27
N GLN A 62 1.34 9.11 2.26
CA GLN A 62 1.87 8.54 1.04
C GLN A 62 1.35 7.11 0.87
N ALA A 63 0.76 6.84 -0.29
CA ALA A 63 0.29 5.53 -0.69
C ALA A 63 1.18 4.98 -1.80
N LEU A 64 1.62 3.72 -1.67
CA LEU A 64 2.38 3.02 -2.70
C LEU A 64 1.60 1.77 -3.16
N THR A 65 1.33 1.70 -4.45
CA THR A 65 0.64 0.57 -5.10
C THR A 65 1.60 -0.05 -6.11
N CYS A 66 1.67 -1.38 -6.18
CA CYS A 66 2.42 -2.05 -7.23
C CYS A 66 1.50 -2.62 -8.31
N HIS A 67 2.05 -2.82 -9.50
CA HIS A 67 1.33 -3.29 -10.68
C HIS A 67 2.16 -4.36 -11.38
N PHE A 68 1.61 -5.57 -11.49
CA PHE A 68 2.28 -6.71 -12.12
C PHE A 68 1.28 -7.67 -12.75
N ILE A 69 1.76 -8.51 -13.67
CA ILE A 69 0.97 -9.55 -14.31
C ILE A 69 1.17 -10.87 -13.54
N ASN A 70 0.09 -11.51 -13.13
CA ASN A 70 0.08 -12.87 -12.63
C ASN A 70 -0.93 -13.69 -13.43
N ASP A 71 -0.50 -14.80 -14.04
CA ASP A 71 -1.34 -15.66 -14.88
C ASP A 71 -2.12 -14.92 -15.99
N GLY A 72 -1.47 -13.93 -16.62
CA GLY A 72 -2.08 -13.11 -17.67
C GLY A 72 -3.06 -12.04 -17.18
N ILE A 73 -3.23 -11.89 -15.86
CA ILE A 73 -4.11 -10.89 -15.25
C ILE A 73 -3.27 -9.79 -14.60
N LEU A 74 -3.66 -8.53 -14.85
CA LEU A 74 -3.08 -7.38 -14.16
C LEU A 74 -3.59 -7.32 -12.72
N LEU A 75 -2.66 -7.40 -11.77
CA LEU A 75 -2.90 -7.15 -10.36
C LEU A 75 -2.36 -5.78 -9.99
N SER A 76 -3.09 -5.07 -9.12
CA SER A 76 -2.72 -3.73 -8.64
C SER A 76 -2.91 -3.57 -7.12
N PRO A 77 -2.22 -4.38 -6.29
CA PRO A 77 -2.38 -4.33 -4.85
C PRO A 77 -1.66 -3.14 -4.23
N LEU A 78 -2.30 -2.55 -3.21
CA LEU A 78 -1.71 -1.53 -2.36
C LEU A 78 -0.66 -2.18 -1.44
N LEU A 79 0.59 -1.72 -1.52
CA LEU A 79 1.67 -2.18 -0.64
C LEU A 79 1.55 -1.57 0.75
N LYS A 80 1.40 -0.24 0.80
CA LYS A 80 1.32 0.48 2.07
C LYS A 80 0.71 1.86 1.91
N VAL A 81 0.02 2.30 2.95
CA VAL A 81 -0.33 3.70 3.19
C VAL A 81 0.36 4.12 4.46
N THR A 82 1.24 5.11 4.37
CA THR A 82 2.10 5.54 5.47
C THR A 82 1.86 7.02 5.74
N LYS A 83 1.74 7.37 7.02
CA LYS A 83 1.79 8.77 7.43
C LYS A 83 3.23 9.27 7.26
N VAL A 84 3.40 10.38 6.56
CA VAL A 84 4.70 11.02 6.43
C VAL A 84 4.86 12.05 7.54
N GLU A 85 5.89 11.88 8.36
CA GLU A 85 6.30 12.84 9.38
C GLU A 85 7.37 13.78 8.82
N GLY A 86 7.42 15.01 9.32
CA GLY A 86 8.43 16.00 8.91
C GLY A 86 8.07 16.76 7.64
N HIS A 87 9.10 17.24 6.92
CA HIS A 87 8.92 18.07 5.73
C HIS A 87 8.55 17.20 4.52
N HIS A 88 7.57 17.64 3.74
CA HIS A 88 7.16 16.99 2.50
C HIS A 88 8.12 17.34 1.34
N ASN A 89 9.38 16.92 1.49
CA ASN A 89 10.42 17.05 0.47
C ASN A 89 10.75 15.70 -0.17
N SER A 90 11.51 15.76 -1.27
CA SER A 90 11.83 14.61 -2.11
C SER A 90 12.62 13.53 -1.36
N GLU A 91 13.54 13.94 -0.49
CA GLU A 91 14.33 13.05 0.38
C GLU A 91 13.44 12.21 1.30
N THR A 92 12.46 12.85 1.96
CA THR A 92 11.55 12.16 2.87
C THR A 92 10.66 11.18 2.11
N MET A 93 10.15 11.57 0.94
CA MET A 93 9.31 10.68 0.11
C MET A 93 10.11 9.50 -0.42
N ALA A 94 11.35 9.74 -0.87
CA ALA A 94 12.25 8.68 -1.35
C ALA A 94 12.56 7.69 -0.24
N HIS A 95 12.83 8.18 0.98
CA HIS A 95 13.08 7.31 2.13
C HIS A 95 11.86 6.44 2.47
N VAL A 96 10.65 7.03 2.48
CA VAL A 96 9.41 6.29 2.73
C VAL A 96 9.20 5.21 1.67
N ILE A 97 9.38 5.53 0.39
CA ILE A 97 9.26 4.54 -0.70
C ILE A 97 10.29 3.43 -0.54
N ASN A 98 11.58 3.76 -0.33
CA ASN A 98 12.64 2.77 -0.15
C ASN A 98 12.35 1.80 1.00
N ASN A 99 11.89 2.30 2.15
CA ASN A 99 11.53 1.43 3.27
C ASN A 99 10.42 0.44 2.91
N ILE A 100 9.45 0.85 2.08
CA ILE A 100 8.39 -0.04 1.60
C ILE A 100 8.96 -1.06 0.60
N LEU A 101 9.81 -0.64 -0.33
CA LEU A 101 10.44 -1.54 -1.30
C LEU A 101 11.34 -2.59 -0.63
N GLU A 102 12.05 -2.19 0.44
CA GLU A 102 12.84 -3.08 1.29
C GLU A 102 11.95 -4.04 2.09
N GLU A 103 10.86 -3.56 2.70
CA GLU A 103 9.91 -4.39 3.46
C GLU A 103 9.38 -5.55 2.62
N TYR A 104 9.09 -5.31 1.34
CA TYR A 104 8.59 -6.33 0.42
C TYR A 104 9.68 -7.04 -0.41
N ASN A 105 10.96 -6.66 -0.24
CA ASN A 105 12.09 -7.18 -1.01
C ASN A 105 11.89 -7.12 -2.54
N ILE A 106 11.47 -5.95 -3.04
CA ILE A 106 11.09 -5.74 -4.46
C ILE A 106 11.90 -4.65 -5.16
N HIS A 107 12.90 -4.06 -4.49
CA HIS A 107 13.68 -2.93 -5.02
C HIS A 107 14.24 -3.20 -6.43
N ASP A 108 14.87 -4.36 -6.64
CA ASP A 108 15.51 -4.71 -7.91
C ASP A 108 14.53 -5.16 -9.01
N LYS A 109 13.22 -5.20 -8.69
CA LYS A 109 12.16 -5.62 -9.59
C LYS A 109 11.39 -4.44 -10.18
N ILE A 110 11.63 -3.23 -9.70
CA ILE A 110 10.89 -2.04 -10.13
C ILE A 110 11.39 -1.56 -11.48
N VAL A 111 10.49 -1.52 -12.46
CA VAL A 111 10.79 -1.01 -13.81
C VAL A 111 10.52 0.48 -13.93
N THR A 112 9.38 0.92 -13.41
CA THR A 112 8.91 2.31 -13.55
C THR A 112 8.17 2.74 -12.30
N ILE A 113 8.32 4.00 -11.93
CA ILE A 113 7.48 4.71 -10.96
C ILE A 113 6.61 5.73 -11.68
N VAL A 114 5.32 5.69 -11.37
CA VAL A 114 4.32 6.65 -11.83
C VAL A 114 3.91 7.51 -10.65
N THR A 115 3.97 8.82 -10.82
CA THR A 115 3.59 9.80 -9.80
C THR A 115 2.71 10.87 -10.41
N ASP A 116 2.12 11.73 -9.58
CA ASP A 116 1.61 12.98 -10.09
C ASP A 116 2.76 13.85 -10.68
N ASN A 117 2.40 14.89 -11.42
CA ASN A 117 3.38 15.75 -12.09
C ASN A 117 4.04 16.75 -11.12
N ALA A 118 3.91 16.57 -9.81
CA ALA A 118 4.46 17.47 -8.80
C ALA A 118 6.00 17.45 -8.85
N SER A 119 6.62 18.63 -8.70
CA SER A 119 8.08 18.77 -8.77
C SER A 119 8.81 17.91 -7.75
N VAL A 120 8.26 17.82 -6.53
CA VAL A 120 8.81 16.99 -5.45
C VAL A 120 8.84 15.51 -5.85
N MET A 121 7.77 15.01 -6.48
CA MET A 121 7.68 13.59 -6.84
C MET A 121 8.58 13.21 -8.01
N LYS A 122 8.81 14.14 -8.95
CA LYS A 122 9.84 13.97 -9.99
C LYS A 122 11.23 13.83 -9.38
N GLU A 123 11.58 14.75 -8.49
CA GLU A 123 12.87 14.71 -7.79
C GLU A 123 13.00 13.44 -6.93
N THR A 124 11.92 12.99 -6.29
CA THR A 124 11.88 11.69 -5.60
C THR A 124 12.19 10.53 -6.53
N ALA A 125 11.60 10.48 -7.73
CA ALA A 125 11.89 9.42 -8.69
C ALA A 125 13.36 9.44 -9.15
N ASP A 126 13.92 10.63 -9.37
CA ASP A 126 15.34 10.81 -9.71
C ASP A 126 16.25 10.32 -8.57
N MET A 127 15.92 10.64 -7.31
CA MET A 127 16.66 10.16 -6.12
C MET A 127 16.63 8.63 -5.98
N LEU A 128 15.48 8.03 -6.26
CA LEU A 128 15.31 6.57 -6.24
C LEU A 128 16.06 5.88 -7.40
N LYS A 129 16.48 6.64 -8.42
CA LYS A 129 17.08 6.12 -9.66
C LYS A 129 16.17 5.13 -10.38
N ILE A 130 14.85 5.33 -10.25
CA ILE A 130 13.82 4.54 -10.94
C ILE A 130 13.31 5.38 -12.11
N ARG A 131 13.08 4.75 -13.26
CA ARG A 131 12.50 5.43 -14.42
C ARG A 131 11.15 6.06 -14.02
N HIS A 132 11.03 7.37 -14.19
CA HIS A 132 9.77 8.08 -13.97
C HIS A 132 8.91 8.05 -15.23
N SER A 133 7.61 7.78 -15.06
CA SER A 133 6.59 8.05 -16.07
C SER A 133 5.54 8.99 -15.47
N PRO A 134 5.34 10.19 -16.03
CA PRO A 134 4.28 11.10 -15.61
C PRO A 134 2.88 10.60 -16.01
#